data_AF-A0A6M8VS94-F1
#
_entry.id   AF-A0A6M8VS94-F1
#
_cell.length_a   1.000
_cell.length_b   1.000
_cell.length_c   1.000
_cell.angle_alpha   90.00
_cell.angle_beta   90.00
_cell.angle_gamma   90.00
#
_symmetry.space_group_name_H-M   'P 1'
#
loop_
_entity.id
_entity.type
_entity.pdbx_description
1 polymer ?
#
loop_
_entity_poly.entity_id
_entity_poly.type
_entity_poly.pdbx_seq_one_letter_code
_entity_poly.pdbx_strand_id
1 'polypeptide(L)'
;MKKWLRDGDGLLQGHIRGSEEIFGPAAGLVHSQALIQMQVGSNTPLGIIAFGSRNPDMFHHDQAIDHVGFLAEVVERCIRLWLQIPV
;
A
#
# COMPACT_ATOMS: atom_id res chain seq x y z
N MET A 1 -2.82 -8.47 8.41
CA MET A 1 -1.89 -8.15 7.30
C MET A 1 -1.79 -9.26 6.25
N LYS A 2 -1.53 -10.51 6.64
CA LYS A 2 -1.53 -11.68 5.70
C LYS A 2 -2.80 -11.86 4.84
N LYS A 3 -3.94 -11.29 5.27
CA LYS A 3 -5.19 -11.25 4.50
C LYS A 3 -5.09 -10.36 3.24
N TRP A 4 -4.28 -9.30 3.31
CA TRP A 4 -4.21 -8.24 2.30
C TRP A 4 -2.91 -8.29 1.48
N LEU A 5 -1.79 -8.61 2.11
CA LEU A 5 -0.49 -8.78 1.47
C LEU A 5 -0.18 -10.28 1.38
N ARG A 6 0.01 -10.80 0.15
CA ARG A 6 0.65 -12.10 -0.10
C ARG A 6 2.15 -11.99 0.23
N ASP A 7 2.90 -13.10 0.19
CA ASP A 7 4.35 -13.18 0.49
C ASP A 7 5.24 -12.32 -0.46
N GLY A 8 5.09 -11.00 -0.43
CA GLY A 8 5.82 -10.03 -1.25
C GLY A 8 5.59 -8.58 -0.80
N ASP A 9 6.41 -7.67 -1.31
CA ASP A 9 6.50 -6.27 -0.84
C ASP A 9 5.24 -5.43 -1.16
N GLY A 10 4.37 -5.90 -2.05
CA GLY A 10 3.11 -5.23 -2.38
C GLY A 10 2.19 -6.05 -3.29
N LEU A 11 1.00 -5.50 -3.54
CA LEU A 11 -0.08 -6.10 -4.31
C LEU A 11 -0.76 -5.03 -5.17
N LEU A 12 -0.78 -5.23 -6.48
CA LEU A 12 -1.56 -4.43 -7.43
C LEU A 12 -2.77 -5.23 -7.91
N GLN A 13 -3.95 -4.62 -7.88
CA GLN A 13 -5.18 -5.26 -8.33
C GLN A 13 -6.07 -4.28 -9.08
N GLY A 14 -6.50 -4.67 -10.27
CA GLY A 14 -7.52 -3.98 -11.06
C GLY A 14 -8.86 -4.67 -10.94
N HIS A 15 -9.93 -4.00 -11.38
CA HIS A 15 -11.30 -4.55 -11.46
C HIS A 15 -11.81 -5.15 -10.14
N ILE A 16 -11.48 -4.50 -9.01
CA ILE A 16 -11.92 -4.91 -7.68
C ILE A 16 -13.05 -4.01 -7.15
N ARG A 17 -13.56 -4.37 -5.97
CA ARG A 17 -14.25 -3.43 -5.08
C ARG A 17 -13.35 -3.20 -3.87
N GLY A 18 -13.10 -1.93 -3.52
CA GLY A 18 -12.33 -1.58 -2.34
C GLY A 18 -12.92 -2.16 -1.06
N SER A 19 -12.04 -2.45 -0.10
CA SER A 19 -12.43 -2.89 1.24
C SER A 19 -12.65 -1.70 2.17
N GLU A 20 -13.76 -1.72 2.91
CA GLU A 20 -14.04 -0.72 3.95
C GLU A 20 -13.01 -0.78 5.10
N GLU A 21 -12.39 -1.93 5.35
CA GLU A 21 -11.28 -2.06 6.31
C GLU A 21 -10.04 -1.24 5.93
N ILE A 22 -9.86 -0.92 4.63
CA ILE A 22 -8.68 -0.20 4.12
C ILE A 22 -9.01 1.24 3.74
N PHE A 23 -10.13 1.44 3.04
CA PHE A 23 -10.51 2.74 2.48
C PHE A 23 -11.67 3.42 3.20
N GLY A 24 -12.21 2.79 4.26
CA GLY A 24 -13.33 3.32 5.02
C GLY A 24 -14.56 3.58 4.15
N PRO A 25 -15.33 4.65 4.43
CA PRO A 25 -16.57 4.96 3.70
C PRO A 25 -16.38 5.17 2.19
N ALA A 26 -15.16 5.47 1.74
CA ALA A 26 -14.85 5.68 0.32
C ALA A 26 -14.55 4.38 -0.44
N ALA A 27 -14.57 3.22 0.21
CA ALA A 27 -14.23 1.93 -0.40
C ALA A 27 -15.04 1.61 -1.67
N GLY A 28 -16.31 2.00 -1.72
CA GLY A 28 -17.17 1.82 -2.89
C GLY A 28 -16.73 2.58 -4.14
N LEU A 29 -15.83 3.57 -3.99
CA LEU A 29 -15.26 4.33 -5.10
C LEU A 29 -13.99 3.68 -5.66
N VAL A 30 -13.42 2.70 -4.98
CA VAL A 30 -12.14 2.09 -5.36
C VAL A 30 -12.40 0.89 -6.28
N HIS A 31 -11.94 1.02 -7.51
CA HIS A 31 -12.05 0.01 -8.57
C HIS A 31 -10.69 -0.64 -8.93
N SER A 32 -9.59 -0.02 -8.52
CA SER A 32 -8.26 -0.64 -8.52
C SER A 32 -7.44 -0.15 -7.33
N GLN A 33 -6.47 -0.93 -6.88
CA GLN A 33 -5.64 -0.60 -5.71
C GLN A 33 -4.18 -1.03 -5.86
N ALA A 34 -3.31 -0.32 -5.14
CA ALA A 34 -1.98 -0.75 -4.78
C ALA A 34 -1.86 -0.81 -3.24
N LEU A 35 -1.58 -1.99 -2.70
CA LEU A 35 -1.32 -2.19 -1.27
C LEU A 35 0.15 -2.53 -1.10
N ILE A 36 0.89 -1.76 -0.31
CA ILE A 36 2.33 -1.96 -0.11
C ILE A 36 2.60 -2.15 1.37
N GLN A 37 3.43 -3.14 1.69
CA GLN A 37 3.85 -3.36 3.06
C GLN A 37 4.76 -2.22 3.49
N MET A 38 4.57 -1.73 4.71
CA MET A 38 5.41 -0.69 5.29
C MET A 38 6.09 -1.21 6.56
N GLN A 39 7.42 -1.17 6.63
CA GLN A 39 8.20 -1.50 7.82
C GLN A 39 9.07 -0.32 8.25
N VAL A 40 8.56 0.48 9.17
CA VAL A 40 9.22 1.70 9.68
C VAL A 40 10.37 1.40 10.66
N GLY A 41 10.48 0.17 11.17
CA GLY A 41 11.54 -0.23 12.10
C GLY A 41 11.37 -1.68 12.54
N SER A 42 12.40 -2.25 13.14
CA SER A 42 12.36 -3.64 13.65
C SER A 42 11.39 -3.82 14.82
N ASN A 43 11.20 -2.77 15.63
CA ASN A 43 10.30 -2.78 16.79
C ASN A 43 8.98 -1.99 16.57
N THR A 44 8.69 -1.57 15.34
CA THR A 44 7.42 -0.90 15.02
C THR A 44 6.42 -1.89 14.44
N PRO A 45 5.11 -1.72 14.67
CA PRO A 45 4.09 -2.49 13.95
C PRO A 45 4.29 -2.35 12.44
N LEU A 46 4.08 -3.44 11.72
CA LEU A 46 3.96 -3.37 10.26
C LEU A 46 2.77 -2.49 9.89
N GLY A 47 2.94 -1.68 8.86
CA GLY A 47 1.91 -0.83 8.28
C GLY A 47 1.54 -1.26 6.87
N ILE A 48 0.52 -0.63 6.32
CA ILE A 48 0.16 -0.72 4.91
C ILE A 48 0.05 0.70 4.36
N ILE A 49 0.63 0.93 3.20
CA ILE A 49 0.30 2.07 2.35
C ILE A 49 -0.71 1.60 1.30
N ALA A 50 -1.84 2.28 1.22
CA ALA A 50 -2.93 1.92 0.32
C ALA A 50 -3.25 3.07 -0.64
N PHE A 51 -3.07 2.81 -1.94
CA PHE A 51 -3.54 3.69 -3.00
C PHE A 51 -4.79 3.07 -3.62
N GLY A 52 -5.86 3.85 -3.72
CA GLY A 52 -7.11 3.44 -4.38
C GLY A 52 -7.41 4.36 -5.55
N SER A 53 -7.88 3.81 -6.66
CA SER A 53 -8.30 4.56 -7.84
C SER A 53 -9.72 4.20 -8.25
N ARG A 54 -10.43 5.19 -8.81
CA ARG A 54 -11.74 4.99 -9.44
C ARG A 54 -11.63 4.37 -10.83
N ASN A 55 -10.46 4.46 -11.45
CA ASN A 55 -10.19 3.81 -12.73
C ASN A 55 -9.80 2.34 -12.47
N PRO A 56 -10.56 1.34 -12.95
CA PRO A 56 -10.24 -0.07 -12.76
C PRO A 56 -8.91 -0.49 -13.41
N ASP A 57 -8.41 0.31 -14.35
CA ASP A 57 -7.20 0.03 -15.11
C ASP A 57 -5.95 0.80 -14.63
N MET A 58 -6.07 1.56 -13.53
CA MET A 58 -4.93 2.32 -13.00
C MET A 58 -3.84 1.40 -12.43
N PHE A 59 -4.26 0.40 -11.63
CA PHE A 59 -3.37 -0.58 -11.02
C PHE A 59 -3.70 -1.97 -11.56
N HIS A 60 -2.74 -2.60 -12.21
CA HIS A 60 -2.90 -3.96 -12.76
C HIS A 60 -1.82 -4.89 -12.24
N HIS A 61 -2.16 -6.18 -12.13
CA HIS A 61 -1.21 -7.20 -11.68
C HIS A 61 0.02 -7.39 -12.58
N ASP A 62 -0.06 -6.97 -13.84
CA ASP A 62 1.04 -7.08 -14.82
C ASP A 62 1.96 -5.85 -14.79
N GLN A 63 1.57 -4.78 -14.09
CA GLN A 63 2.42 -3.60 -13.93
C GLN A 63 3.51 -3.88 -12.89
N ALA A 64 4.71 -3.38 -13.15
CA ALA A 64 5.76 -3.39 -12.15
C ALA A 64 5.37 -2.50 -10.96
N ILE A 65 5.66 -2.99 -9.75
CA ILE A 65 5.43 -2.23 -8.51
C ILE A 65 6.46 -1.12 -8.29
N ASP A 66 7.52 -1.06 -9.10
CA ASP A 66 8.73 -0.26 -8.89
C ASP A 66 8.44 1.21 -8.54
N HIS A 67 7.51 1.85 -9.26
CA HIS A 67 7.16 3.26 -8.99
C HIS A 67 6.47 3.44 -7.64
N VAL A 68 5.54 2.55 -7.32
CA VAL A 68 4.73 2.65 -6.10
C VAL A 68 5.55 2.17 -4.89
N GLY A 69 6.43 1.20 -5.08
CA GLY A 69 7.42 0.74 -4.11
C GLY A 69 8.42 1.84 -3.74
N PHE A 70 8.97 2.55 -4.72
CA PHE A 70 9.84 3.71 -4.46
C PHE A 70 9.13 4.77 -3.60
N LEU A 71 7.87 5.08 -3.91
CA LEU A 71 7.09 6.01 -3.10
C LEU A 71 6.91 5.51 -1.66
N ALA A 72 6.66 4.21 -1.47
CA ALA A 72 6.56 3.61 -0.15
C ALA A 72 7.87 3.72 0.64
N GLU A 73 9.03 3.46 0.03
CA GLU A 73 10.33 3.63 0.68
C GLU A 73 10.58 5.09 1.11
N VAL A 74 10.20 6.06 0.28
CA VAL A 74 10.30 7.48 0.63
C VAL A 74 9.39 7.80 1.83
N VAL A 75 8.15 7.30 1.83
CA VAL A 75 7.20 7.50 2.95
C VAL A 75 7.72 6.85 4.22
N GLU A 76 8.26 5.63 4.17
CA GLU A 76 8.91 4.97 5.31
C GLU A 76 10.02 5.82 5.90
N ARG A 77 10.89 6.37 5.04
CA ARG A 77 12.00 7.22 5.47
C ARG A 77 11.49 8.50 6.13
N CYS A 78 10.44 9.13 5.59
CA CYS A 78 9.81 10.30 6.21
C CYS A 78 9.24 9.99 7.60
N ILE A 79 8.57 8.84 7.77
CA ILE A 79 8.02 8.43 9.06
C ILE A 79 9.13 8.11 10.06
N ARG A 80 10.20 7.40 9.64
CA ARG A 80 11.38 7.13 10.47
C ARG A 80 12.00 8.42 11.00
N LEU A 81 12.17 9.42 10.13
CA LEU A 81 12.69 10.74 10.51
C LEU A 81 11.76 11.45 11.51
N TRP A 82 10.45 11.42 11.28
CA TRP A 82 9.48 12.02 12.19
C TRP A 82 9.47 11.36 13.58
N LEU A 83 9.59 10.02 13.62
CA LEU A 83 9.66 9.23 14.86
C LEU A 83 11.04 9.19 15.50
N GLN A 84 12.05 9.83 14.89
CA GLN A 84 13.45 9.80 15.33
C GLN A 84 14.01 8.37 15.47
N ILE A 85 13.54 7.45 14.62
CA ILE A 85 14.05 6.08 14.54
C ILE A 85 15.37 6.10 13.75
N PRO A 86 16.46 5.50 14.27
CA PRO A 86 17.72 5.40 13.52
C PRO A 86 17.49 4.72 12.16
N VAL A 87 18.15 5.27 11.13
CA VAL A 87 18.18 4.68 9.78
C VAL A 87 19.07 3.44 9.80
#